data_AF-A0A9K3DA03-F1
#
_entry.id   AF-A0A9K3DA03-F1
#
_cell.length_a   1.000
_cell.length_b   1.000
_cell.length_c   1.000
_cell.angle_alpha   90.00
_cell.angle_beta   90.00
_cell.angle_gamma   90.00
#
_symmetry.space_group_name_H-M   'P 1'
#
loop_
_entity.id
_entity.type
_entity.pdbx_description
1 polymer ?
#
loop_
_entity_poly.entity_id
_entity_poly.type
_entity_poly.pdbx_seq_one_letter_code
_entity_poly.pdbx_strand_id
1 'polypeptide(L)'
;MKAKNSIDAFVPRSYADFMRLAAMIVDKLKAVQDEDTVLYLECLKAVVKGSLDEMWPEDAKEVAAVAELIASDKIKAERVKRKGRKVNKVKVKPGLRMNADEGSDDMDGDMDGFM
;
A
#
# COMPACT_ATOMS: atom_id res chain seq x y z
N MET A 1 -11.19 36.63 -15.65
CA MET A 1 -9.95 36.20 -14.95
C MET A 1 -9.42 34.95 -15.65
N LYS A 2 -8.23 34.99 -16.26
CA LYS A 2 -7.63 33.79 -16.86
C LYS A 2 -7.11 32.90 -15.73
N ALA A 3 -7.56 31.65 -15.66
CA ALA A 3 -7.05 30.67 -14.71
C ALA A 3 -5.58 30.38 -15.04
N LYS A 4 -4.65 31.09 -14.38
CA LYS A 4 -3.19 30.94 -14.53
C LYS A 4 -2.67 29.54 -14.16
N ASN A 5 -3.52 28.65 -13.64
CA ASN A 5 -3.20 27.29 -13.21
C ASN A 5 -4.16 26.25 -13.84
N SER A 6 -4.64 26.48 -15.06
CA SER A 6 -5.39 25.44 -15.80
C SER A 6 -4.41 24.50 -16.50
N ILE A 7 -4.70 23.19 -16.47
CA ILE A 7 -3.92 22.17 -17.18
C ILE A 7 -3.84 22.54 -18.68
N ASP A 8 -4.94 23.03 -19.24
CA ASP A 8 -5.08 23.38 -20.66
C ASP A 8 -4.13 24.50 -21.14
N ALA A 9 -3.68 25.36 -20.22
CA ALA A 9 -2.80 26.49 -20.54
C ALA A 9 -1.33 26.25 -20.13
N PHE A 10 -1.02 25.09 -19.56
CA PHE A 10 0.31 24.79 -19.03
C PHE A 10 1.19 24.10 -20.07
N VAL A 11 2.33 24.72 -20.41
CA VAL A 11 3.31 24.18 -21.38
C VAL A 11 4.59 23.83 -20.63
N PRO A 12 4.82 22.57 -20.22
CA PRO A 12 6.02 22.18 -19.49
C PRO A 12 7.28 22.29 -20.37
N ARG A 13 8.36 22.84 -19.81
CA ARG A 13 9.66 22.97 -20.51
C ARG A 13 10.84 22.40 -19.73
N SER A 14 10.68 22.22 -18.42
CA SER A 14 11.68 21.65 -17.54
C SER A 14 11.14 20.42 -16.83
N TYR A 15 12.04 19.58 -16.30
CA TYR A 15 11.66 18.44 -15.46
C TYR A 15 10.72 18.86 -14.31
N ALA A 16 11.02 19.98 -13.64
CA ALA A 16 10.19 20.51 -12.57
C ALA A 16 8.77 20.87 -13.06
N ASP A 17 8.65 21.39 -14.28
CA ASP A 17 7.34 21.67 -14.88
C ASP A 17 6.56 20.37 -15.15
N PHE A 18 7.22 19.32 -15.65
CA PHE A 18 6.58 18.01 -15.85
C PHE A 18 6.10 17.41 -14.52
N MET A 19 6.88 17.52 -13.44
CA MET A 19 6.45 17.08 -12.12
C MET A 19 5.25 17.88 -11.61
N ARG A 20 5.23 19.19 -11.87
CA ARG A 20 4.08 20.06 -11.54
C ARG A 20 2.84 19.69 -12.36
N LEU A 21 2.99 19.41 -13.65
CA LEU A 21 1.90 18.95 -14.51
C LEU A 21 1.33 17.63 -13.99
N ALA A 22 2.18 16.66 -13.65
CA ALA A 22 1.76 15.39 -13.08
C ALA A 22 0.94 15.59 -11.81
N ALA A 23 1.37 16.47 -10.90
CA ALA A 23 0.61 16.79 -9.69
C ALA A 23 -0.78 17.37 -10.01
N MET A 24 -0.87 18.33 -10.96
CA MET A 24 -2.16 18.91 -11.37
C MET A 24 -3.11 17.87 -11.98
N ILE A 25 -2.59 16.93 -12.78
CA ILE A 25 -3.37 15.83 -13.36
C ILE A 25 -3.90 14.92 -12.26
N VAL A 26 -3.04 14.53 -11.29
CA VAL A 26 -3.44 13.67 -10.17
C VAL A 26 -4.51 14.35 -9.32
N ASP A 27 -4.37 15.64 -9.02
CA ASP A 27 -5.39 16.38 -8.25
C ASP A 27 -6.72 16.43 -9.00
N LYS A 28 -6.69 16.61 -10.33
CA LYS A 28 -7.89 16.58 -11.16
C LYS A 28 -8.57 15.22 -11.17
N LEU A 29 -7.80 14.12 -11.26
CA LEU A 29 -8.32 12.76 -11.22
C LEU A 29 -8.90 12.42 -9.84
N LYS A 30 -8.25 12.83 -8.75
CA LYS A 30 -8.79 12.64 -7.40
C LYS A 30 -10.06 13.43 -7.14
N ALA A 31 -10.21 14.61 -7.75
CA ALA A 31 -11.42 15.43 -7.60
C ALA A 31 -12.68 14.78 -8.19
N VAL A 32 -12.53 13.81 -9.10
CA VAL A 32 -13.65 13.04 -9.69
C VAL A 32 -13.75 11.62 -9.11
N GLN A 33 -12.96 11.33 -8.07
CA GLN A 33 -12.97 10.04 -7.38
C GLN A 33 -14.13 10.01 -6.38
N ASP A 34 -15.36 9.87 -6.88
CA ASP A 34 -16.57 9.67 -6.07
C ASP A 34 -16.81 8.17 -5.78
N GLU A 35 -17.71 7.89 -4.81
CA GLU A 35 -17.82 6.58 -4.14
C GLU A 35 -18.27 5.41 -5.04
N ASP A 36 -18.76 5.64 -6.27
CA ASP A 36 -19.09 4.59 -7.26
C ASP A 36 -17.92 4.30 -8.22
N THR A 37 -17.07 3.37 -7.80
CA THR A 37 -15.64 3.32 -8.15
C THR A 37 -15.29 2.64 -9.47
N VAL A 38 -16.28 2.15 -10.24
CA VAL A 38 -16.01 1.37 -11.47
C VAL A 38 -15.52 2.27 -12.61
N LEU A 39 -16.16 3.43 -12.81
CA LEU A 39 -15.80 4.36 -13.88
C LEU A 39 -14.45 5.03 -13.62
N TYR A 40 -14.12 5.30 -12.35
CA TYR A 40 -12.82 5.85 -11.98
C TYR A 40 -11.67 4.88 -12.31
N LEU A 41 -11.84 3.58 -12.02
CA LEU A 41 -10.84 2.57 -12.38
C LEU A 41 -10.64 2.47 -13.89
N GLU A 42 -11.72 2.44 -14.67
CA GLU A 42 -11.62 2.41 -16.14
C GLU A 42 -11.01 3.69 -16.71
N CYS A 43 -11.31 4.85 -16.13
CA CYS A 43 -10.65 6.12 -16.47
C CYS A 43 -9.14 6.03 -16.27
N LEU A 44 -8.67 5.56 -15.10
CA LEU A 44 -7.24 5.41 -14.84
C LEU A 44 -6.57 4.44 -15.82
N LYS A 45 -7.20 3.31 -16.14
CA LYS A 45 -6.68 2.37 -17.15
C LYS A 45 -6.57 3.03 -18.53
N ALA A 46 -7.57 3.81 -18.93
CA ALA A 46 -7.56 4.51 -20.20
C ALA A 46 -6.45 5.58 -20.26
N VAL A 47 -6.27 6.35 -19.18
CA VAL A 47 -5.19 7.36 -19.06
C VAL A 47 -3.83 6.71 -19.22
N VAL A 48 -3.58 5.58 -18.53
CA VAL A 48 -2.29 4.86 -18.64
C VAL A 48 -2.09 4.37 -20.07
N LYS A 49 -3.08 3.72 -20.68
CA LYS A 49 -2.98 3.23 -22.07
C LYS A 49 -2.66 4.36 -23.05
N GLY A 50 -3.42 5.45 -23.01
CA GLY A 50 -3.21 6.59 -23.91
C GLY A 50 -1.89 7.32 -23.67
N SER A 51 -1.38 7.32 -22.43
CA SER A 51 -0.08 7.93 -22.14
C SER A 51 1.09 7.12 -22.69
N LEU A 52 0.95 5.79 -22.77
CA LEU A 52 2.02 4.87 -23.17
C LEU A 52 2.02 4.52 -24.67
N ASP A 53 0.99 4.90 -25.44
CA ASP A 53 0.75 4.42 -26.82
C ASP A 53 1.90 4.76 -27.79
N GLU A 54 2.52 5.93 -27.65
CA GLU A 54 3.62 6.39 -28.50
C GLU A 54 5.02 6.23 -27.84
N MET A 55 5.09 5.58 -26.67
CA MET A 55 6.37 5.38 -25.97
C MET A 55 7.16 4.20 -26.54
N TRP A 56 8.47 4.26 -26.34
CA TRP A 56 9.33 3.13 -26.66
C TRP A 56 9.06 1.96 -25.69
N PRO A 57 9.21 0.70 -26.15
CA PRO A 57 8.90 -0.47 -25.33
C PRO A 57 9.67 -0.53 -24.00
N GLU A 58 10.90 -0.04 -23.97
CA GLU A 58 11.75 0.03 -22.78
C GLU A 58 11.19 1.00 -21.74
N ASP A 59 10.84 2.21 -22.16
CA ASP A 59 10.26 3.24 -21.27
C ASP A 59 8.91 2.80 -20.70
N ALA A 60 8.09 2.14 -21.53
CA ALA A 60 6.81 1.58 -21.08
C ALA A 60 6.99 0.51 -19.99
N LYS A 61 8.06 -0.30 -20.06
CA LYS A 61 8.40 -1.29 -19.01
C LYS A 61 8.79 -0.60 -17.71
N GLU A 62 9.52 0.50 -17.76
CA GLU A 62 9.88 1.25 -16.55
C GLU A 62 8.64 1.79 -15.83
N VAL A 63 7.69 2.36 -16.58
CA VAL A 63 6.42 2.83 -16.02
C VAL A 63 5.59 1.68 -15.44
N ALA A 64 5.56 0.52 -16.12
CA ALA A 64 4.86 -0.67 -15.62
C ALA A 64 5.45 -1.19 -14.30
N ALA A 65 6.78 -1.22 -14.18
CA ALA A 65 7.47 -1.65 -12.97
C ALA A 65 7.12 -0.76 -11.76
N VAL A 66 6.99 0.55 -11.96
CA VAL A 66 6.54 1.48 -10.91
C VAL A 66 5.11 1.15 -10.45
N ALA A 67 4.20 0.87 -11.38
CA ALA A 67 2.82 0.50 -11.04
C ALA A 67 2.74 -0.82 -10.26
N GLU A 68 3.54 -1.81 -10.67
CA GLU A 68 3.63 -3.11 -10.00
C GLU A 68 4.20 -2.99 -8.59
N LEU A 69 5.25 -2.17 -8.40
CA LEU A 69 5.82 -1.87 -7.10
C LEU A 69 4.77 -1.27 -6.16
N ILE A 70 4.05 -0.23 -6.60
CA ILE A 70 2.98 0.42 -5.83
C ILE A 70 1.87 -0.59 -5.46
N ALA A 71 1.47 -1.45 -6.40
CA ALA A 71 0.47 -2.49 -6.14
C ALA A 71 0.95 -3.46 -5.06
N SER A 72 2.20 -3.92 -5.15
CA SER A 72 2.80 -4.81 -4.16
C SER A 72 2.84 -4.17 -2.76
N ASP A 73 3.12 -2.88 -2.67
CA ASP A 73 3.19 -2.15 -1.39
C ASP A 73 1.81 -1.92 -0.78
N LYS A 74 0.79 -1.63 -1.60
CA LYS A 74 -0.61 -1.58 -1.14
C LYS A 74 -1.07 -2.92 -0.57
N ILE A 75 -0.74 -4.03 -1.22
CA ILE A 75 -1.07 -5.38 -0.73
C ILE A 75 -0.38 -5.64 0.61
N LYS A 76 0.91 -5.32 0.75
CA LYS A 76 1.66 -5.47 2.01
C LYS A 76 1.05 -4.62 3.12
N ALA A 77 0.74 -3.35 2.85
CA ALA A 77 0.12 -2.45 3.82
C ALA A 77 -1.22 -2.97 4.33
N GLU A 78 -2.05 -3.51 3.44
CA GLU A 78 -3.33 -4.13 3.81
C GLU A 78 -3.15 -5.41 4.65
N ARG A 79 -2.13 -6.23 4.35
CA ARG A 79 -1.78 -7.40 5.19
C ARG A 79 -1.36 -7.01 6.61
N VAL A 80 -0.62 -5.92 6.78
CA VAL A 80 -0.19 -5.41 8.10
C VAL A 80 -1.39 -4.90 8.91
N LYS A 81 -2.27 -4.10 8.30
CA LYS A 81 -3.52 -3.61 8.93
C LYS A 81 -4.40 -4.75 9.44
N ARG A 82 -4.48 -5.86 8.71
CA ARG A 82 -5.25 -7.05 9.12
C ARG A 82 -4.61 -7.84 10.27
N LYS A 83 -3.27 -7.82 10.41
CA LYS A 83 -2.55 -8.50 11.50
C LYS A 83 -2.61 -7.75 12.83
N GLY A 84 -2.79 -6.43 12.82
CA GLY A 84 -2.95 -5.60 14.03
C GLY A 84 -4.29 -5.76 14.77
N ARG A 85 -5.26 -6.50 14.18
CA ARG A 85 -6.58 -6.76 14.79
C ARG A 85 -6.65 -8.06 15.59
N LYS A 86 -5.51 -8.60 16.03
CA LYS A 86 -5.47 -9.63 17.07
C LYS A 86 -5.48 -8.94 18.43
N VAL A 87 -6.67 -8.58 18.90
CA VAL A 87 -6.89 -8.19 20.30
C VAL A 87 -6.34 -9.31 21.17
N ASN A 88 -5.37 -8.95 22.02
CA ASN A 88 -4.90 -9.73 23.15
C ASN A 88 -6.09 -10.28 23.92
N LYS A 89 -6.41 -11.57 23.75
CA LYS A 89 -7.15 -12.31 24.77
C LYS A 89 -6.21 -12.41 25.97
N VAL A 90 -6.39 -11.48 26.91
CA VAL A 90 -5.88 -11.53 28.27
C VAL A 90 -6.20 -12.93 28.82
N LYS A 91 -5.19 -13.81 28.90
CA LYS A 91 -5.24 -14.97 29.79
C LYS A 91 -4.90 -14.43 31.18
N VAL A 92 -5.91 -14.07 31.95
CA VAL A 92 -5.76 -13.91 33.40
C VAL A 92 -5.28 -15.26 33.92
N LYS A 93 -4.05 -15.32 34.41
CA LYS A 93 -3.56 -16.46 35.22
C LYS A 93 -4.42 -16.49 36.48
N PRO A 94 -5.16 -17.57 36.79
CA PRO A 94 -5.75 -17.74 38.11
C PRO A 94 -4.62 -18.16 39.04
N GLY A 95 -4.02 -17.18 39.71
CA GLY A 95 -2.99 -17.36 40.72
C GLY A 95 -3.32 -16.53 41.94
N LEU A 96 -4.36 -16.91 42.67
CA LEU A 96 -4.48 -16.57 44.09
C LEU A 96 -4.80 -17.83 44.88
N ARG A 97 -3.82 -18.72 45.00
CA ARG A 97 -3.60 -19.51 46.20
C ARG A 97 -2.11 -19.52 46.48
N MET A 98 -1.78 -19.12 47.70
CA MET A 98 -0.42 -19.00 48.22
C MET A 98 0.22 -20.38 48.31
N ASN A 99 1.52 -20.44 48.00
CA ASN A 99 2.35 -21.59 48.29
C ASN A 99 2.49 -21.74 49.81
N ALA A 100 2.16 -22.91 50.32
CA ALA A 100 2.92 -23.57 51.35
C ALA A 100 2.65 -25.06 51.18
N ASP A 101 3.64 -25.77 50.65
CA ASP A 101 4.18 -27.03 51.19
C ASP A 101 4.68 -27.97 50.08
N GLU A 102 5.98 -28.29 50.20
CA GLU A 102 6.68 -29.51 49.75
C GLU A 102 6.66 -29.98 48.28
N GLY A 103 7.85 -30.29 47.77
CA GLY A 103 8.00 -31.24 46.67
C GLY A 103 9.14 -30.91 45.71
N SER A 104 10.22 -31.67 45.80
CA SER A 104 11.52 -31.50 45.16
C SER A 104 11.60 -32.09 43.73
N ASP A 105 12.72 -31.73 43.09
CA ASP A 105 13.54 -32.53 42.17
C ASP A 105 13.14 -32.77 40.69
N ASP A 106 14.10 -32.36 39.85
CA ASP A 106 14.65 -33.05 38.67
C ASP A 106 13.77 -33.36 37.44
N MET A 107 14.18 -32.82 36.29
CA MET A 107 14.83 -33.59 35.21
C MET A 107 14.84 -32.76 33.91
N ASP A 108 16.03 -32.31 33.52
CA ASP A 108 16.37 -31.98 32.14
C ASP A 108 16.11 -33.21 31.24
N GLY A 109 15.56 -32.99 30.04
CA GLY A 109 15.27 -34.07 29.11
C GLY A 109 14.96 -33.58 27.71
N ASP A 110 16.01 -33.50 26.89
CA ASP A 110 15.97 -33.41 25.43
C ASP A 110 14.97 -34.40 24.81
N MET A 111 14.20 -33.94 23.82
CA MET A 111 13.70 -34.83 22.78
C MET A 111 13.54 -34.10 21.45
N ASP A 112 14.67 -34.02 20.73
CA ASP A 112 14.68 -34.00 19.27
C ASP A 112 13.91 -35.22 18.74
N GLY A 113 12.98 -35.01 17.82
CA GLY A 113 12.26 -36.13 17.22
C GLY A 113 11.11 -35.76 16.29
N PHE A 114 11.40 -35.13 15.15
CA PHE A 114 10.55 -35.25 13.95
C PHE A 114 11.42 -35.30 12.69
N MET A 115 11.68 -36.54 12.25
CA MET A 115 11.77 -36.88 10.82
C MET A 115 10.38 -36.84 10.21
#